data_AF-U2FRZ4-F1
#
_entry.id   AF-U2FRZ4-F1
#
_cell.length_a   1.000
_cell.length_b   1.000
_cell.length_c   1.000
_cell.angle_alpha   90.00
_cell.angle_beta   90.00
_cell.angle_gamma   90.00
#
_symmetry.space_group_name_H-M   'P 1'
#
loop_
_entity.id
_entity.type
_entity.pdbx_description
1 polymer ?
#
loop_
_entity_poly.entity_id
_entity_poly.type
_entity_poly.pdbx_seq_one_letter_code
_entity_poly.pdbx_strand_id
1 'polypeptide(L)'
;MLTEGDDQQDPIADSARAILDGHVVLSRALAEAGHYPAIDIEASISRAMTALIDETHLDHVRQFKQMLSRYQRNRDLIAVGAYAPGRDAQLDRAIALYPRIEAFLQQGFRECAPFASSLAGLDALFDAYGG
;
A
#
# COMPACT_ATOMS: atom_id res chain seq x y z
N MET A 1 -16.00 -11.07 -0.28
CA MET A 1 -16.51 -11.66 0.97
C MET A 1 -16.78 -10.52 1.93
N LEU A 2 -17.87 -10.58 2.71
CA LEU A 2 -18.11 -9.66 3.81
C LEU A 2 -17.55 -10.34 5.07
N THR A 3 -16.37 -9.91 5.52
CA THR A 3 -15.84 -10.36 6.81
C THR A 3 -16.44 -9.44 7.88
N GLU A 4 -17.17 -10.02 8.85
CA GLU A 4 -17.65 -9.28 10.02
C GLU A 4 -16.47 -8.97 10.92
N GLY A 5 -15.95 -7.74 10.82
CA GLY A 5 -14.77 -7.32 11.58
C GLY A 5 -13.45 -7.87 11.01
N ASP A 6 -12.33 -7.33 11.50
CA ASP A 6 -10.96 -7.76 11.15
C ASP A 6 -10.61 -9.16 11.69
N ASP A 7 -11.60 -10.04 11.85
CA ASP A 7 -11.38 -11.41 12.31
C ASP A 7 -10.74 -12.24 11.19
N GLN A 8 -9.41 -12.33 11.27
CA GLN A 8 -8.58 -13.19 10.40
C GLN A 8 -8.89 -14.69 10.56
N GLN A 9 -9.79 -15.08 11.48
CA GLN A 9 -10.14 -16.47 11.79
C GLN A 9 -11.48 -16.93 11.17
N ASP A 10 -12.03 -16.19 10.21
CA ASP A 10 -13.23 -16.64 9.49
C ASP A 10 -12.87 -17.83 8.55
N PRO A 11 -13.38 -19.05 8.82
CA PRO A 11 -13.08 -20.24 8.01
C PRO A 11 -13.59 -20.11 6.56
N ILE A 12 -14.59 -19.26 6.31
CA ILE A 12 -15.09 -18.96 4.96
C ILE A 12 -14.07 -18.10 4.22
N ALA A 13 -13.49 -17.09 4.89
CA ALA A 13 -12.44 -16.25 4.31
C ALA A 13 -11.19 -17.06 3.97
N ASP A 14 -10.78 -17.99 4.84
CA ASP A 14 -9.63 -18.87 4.59
C ASP A 14 -9.87 -19.82 3.41
N SER A 15 -11.07 -20.39 3.32
CA SER A 15 -11.45 -21.23 2.18
C SER A 15 -11.43 -20.45 0.86
N ALA A 16 -11.89 -19.20 0.86
CA ALA A 16 -11.84 -18.32 -0.30
C ALA A 16 -10.38 -17.98 -0.68
N ARG A 17 -9.52 -17.64 0.29
CA ARG A 17 -8.09 -17.35 0.05
C ARG A 17 -7.31 -18.56 -0.50
N ALA A 18 -7.76 -19.77 -0.18
CA ALA A 18 -7.14 -21.01 -0.65
C ALA A 18 -7.44 -21.30 -2.14
N ILE A 19 -8.61 -20.87 -2.64
CA ILE A 19 -9.08 -21.19 -4.00
C ILE A 19 -8.83 -20.03 -4.98
N LEU A 20 -8.78 -18.79 -4.49
CA LEU A 20 -8.60 -17.60 -5.34
C LEU A 20 -7.12 -17.27 -5.61
N ASP A 21 -6.85 -16.72 -6.80
CA ASP A 21 -5.53 -16.26 -7.24
C ASP A 21 -5.06 -14.94 -6.59
N GLY A 22 -5.78 -14.48 -5.56
CA GLY A 22 -5.51 -13.24 -4.86
C GLY A 22 -6.72 -12.77 -4.07
N HIS A 23 -6.53 -11.69 -3.33
CA HIS A 23 -7.59 -11.00 -2.62
C HIS A 23 -7.23 -9.53 -2.41
N VAL A 24 -8.26 -8.69 -2.38
CA VAL A 24 -8.16 -7.28 -2.01
C VAL A 24 -8.90 -7.11 -0.70
N VAL A 25 -8.19 -6.66 0.34
CA VAL A 25 -8.73 -6.41 1.68
C VAL A 25 -9.10 -4.94 1.79
N LEU A 26 -10.29 -4.67 2.32
CA LEU A 26 -10.72 -3.31 2.64
C LEU A 26 -10.58 -3.08 4.14
N SER A 27 -9.85 -2.04 4.53
CA SER A 27 -9.62 -1.68 5.92
C SER A 27 -10.68 -0.69 6.41
N ARG A 28 -11.27 -0.99 7.57
CA ARG A 28 -12.16 -0.05 8.27
C ARG A 28 -11.42 1.21 8.69
N ALA A 29 -10.19 1.07 9.19
CA ALA A 29 -9.38 2.21 9.65
C ALA A 29 -9.09 3.20 8.50
N LEU A 30 -8.82 2.71 7.29
CA LEU A 30 -8.65 3.56 6.10
C LEU A 30 -9.95 4.28 5.73
N ALA A 31 -11.09 3.57 5.75
CA ALA A 31 -12.39 4.17 5.46
C ALA A 31 -12.76 5.27 6.47
N GLU A 32 -12.52 5.05 7.77
CA GLU A 32 -12.76 6.03 8.83
C GLU A 32 -11.85 7.27 8.72
N ALA A 33 -10.63 7.09 8.18
CA ALA A 33 -9.72 8.18 7.87
C ALA A 33 -10.07 8.94 6.57
N GLY A 34 -11.13 8.55 5.86
CA GLY A 34 -11.52 9.14 4.58
C GLY A 34 -10.64 8.71 3.40
N HIS A 35 -9.80 7.68 3.56
CA HIS A 35 -8.96 7.14 2.51
C HIS A 35 -9.77 6.19 1.62
N TYR A 36 -10.04 6.61 0.38
CA TYR A 36 -10.78 5.81 -0.60
C TYR A 36 -10.05 5.69 -1.94
N PRO A 37 -10.01 4.49 -2.55
CA PRO A 37 -10.49 3.20 -2.03
C PRO A 37 -9.75 2.77 -0.75
N ALA A 38 -10.48 2.16 0.19
CA ALA A 38 -9.95 1.81 1.52
C ALA A 38 -9.15 0.50 1.49
N ILE A 39 -8.23 0.34 0.53
CA ILE A 39 -7.51 -0.91 0.28
C ILE A 39 -6.31 -1.03 1.22
N ASP A 40 -6.26 -2.13 1.97
CA ASP A 40 -5.07 -2.51 2.74
C ASP A 40 -4.06 -3.23 1.81
N ILE A 41 -2.97 -2.54 1.47
CA ILE A 41 -1.94 -3.05 0.58
C ILE A 41 -1.10 -4.17 1.20
N GLU A 42 -0.93 -4.18 2.53
CA GLU A 42 -0.15 -5.21 3.23
C GLU A 42 -0.94 -6.51 3.34
N ALA A 43 -2.25 -6.40 3.58
CA ALA A 43 -3.16 -7.54 3.66
C ALA A 43 -3.66 -8.03 2.30
N SER A 44 -3.42 -7.29 1.20
CA SER A 44 -3.84 -7.66 -0.15
C SER A 44 -2.74 -8.34 -0.97
N ILE A 45 -3.14 -9.27 -1.84
CA ILE A 45 -2.21 -9.99 -2.71
C ILE A 45 -2.83 -10.34 -4.07
N SER A 46 -2.00 -10.31 -5.12
CA SER A 46 -2.28 -10.92 -6.42
C SER A 46 -1.17 -11.91 -6.74
N ARG A 47 -1.51 -13.21 -6.86
CA ARG A 47 -0.54 -14.28 -7.14
C ARG A 47 -0.05 -14.26 -8.58
N ALA A 48 -0.87 -13.74 -9.49
CA ALA A 48 -0.53 -13.60 -10.91
C ALA A 48 0.38 -12.38 -11.18
N MET A 49 0.48 -11.41 -10.26
CA MET A 49 1.16 -10.13 -10.48
C MET A 49 2.56 -10.29 -11.05
N THR A 50 3.39 -11.16 -10.46
CA THR A 50 4.79 -11.37 -10.87
C THR A 50 4.94 -11.97 -12.26
N ALA A 51 3.89 -12.58 -12.81
CA ALA A 51 3.88 -13.12 -14.17
C ALA A 51 3.34 -12.11 -15.20
N LEU A 52 2.75 -10.99 -14.76
CA LEU A 52 2.07 -10.01 -15.60
C LEU A 52 2.85 -8.71 -15.78
N ILE A 53 3.87 -8.47 -14.96
CA ILE A 53 4.65 -7.23 -14.95
C ILE A 53 6.13 -7.53 -15.22
N ASP A 54 6.84 -6.55 -15.76
CA ASP A 54 8.29 -6.62 -15.94
C ASP A 54 9.06 -6.45 -14.62
N GLU A 55 10.38 -6.67 -14.68
CA GLU A 55 11.27 -6.60 -13.51
C GLU A 55 11.32 -5.19 -12.90
N THR A 56 11.34 -4.15 -13.74
CA THR A 56 11.41 -2.75 -13.27
C THR A 56 10.16 -2.37 -12.48
N HIS A 57 8.98 -2.70 -13.02
CA HIS A 57 7.72 -2.49 -12.32
C HIS A 57 7.66 -3.32 -11.03
N LEU A 58 8.12 -4.57 -11.05
CA LEU A 58 8.17 -5.41 -9.84
C LEU A 58 9.05 -4.80 -8.74
N ASP A 59 10.19 -4.20 -9.10
CA ASP A 59 11.08 -3.55 -8.15
C ASP A 59 10.47 -2.28 -7.55
N HIS A 60 9.78 -1.47 -8.36
CA HIS A 60 9.01 -0.34 -7.83
C HIS A 60 7.88 -0.78 -6.89
N VAL A 61 7.16 -1.86 -7.20
CA VAL A 61 6.14 -2.44 -6.31
C VAL A 61 6.75 -2.89 -4.98
N ARG A 62 7.91 -3.55 -5.01
CA ARG A 62 8.63 -3.96 -3.80
C ARG A 62 9.07 -2.76 -2.97
N GLN A 63 9.64 -1.75 -3.60
CA GLN A 63 10.08 -0.53 -2.93
C GLN A 63 8.89 0.21 -2.30
N PHE A 64 7.77 0.32 -3.03
CA PHE A 64 6.52 0.88 -2.54
C PHE A 64 6.04 0.18 -1.27
N LYS A 65 5.92 -1.15 -1.30
CA LYS A 65 5.52 -1.94 -0.13
C LYS A 65 6.47 -1.77 1.05
N GLN A 66 7.78 -1.73 0.81
CA GLN A 66 8.77 -1.51 1.87
C GLN A 66 8.62 -0.13 2.52
N MET A 67 8.44 0.93 1.74
CA MET A 67 8.28 2.30 2.27
C MET A 67 6.96 2.44 3.04
N LEU A 68 5.87 1.92 2.49
CA LEU A 68 4.56 1.92 3.17
C LEU A 68 4.62 1.17 4.50
N SER A 69 5.20 -0.05 4.51
CA SER A 69 5.33 -0.87 5.72
C SER A 69 6.18 -0.20 6.79
N ARG A 70 7.31 0.40 6.39
CA ARG A 70 8.19 1.14 7.31
C ARG A 70 7.47 2.31 7.96
N TYR A 71 6.73 3.08 7.18
CA TYR A 71 5.93 4.17 7.73
C TYR A 71 4.85 3.65 8.69
N GLN A 72 4.06 2.66 8.29
CA GLN A 72 2.96 2.14 9.10
C GLN A 72 3.42 1.61 10.46
N ARG A 73 4.51 0.83 10.51
CA ARG A 73 5.08 0.29 11.77
C ARG A 73 5.57 1.37 12.73
N ASN A 74 5.90 2.55 12.22
CA ASN A 74 6.42 3.67 13.02
C ASN A 74 5.40 4.80 13.19
N ARG A 75 4.19 4.66 12.65
CA ARG A 75 3.16 5.72 12.63
C ARG A 75 2.86 6.24 14.03
N ASP A 76 2.72 5.34 15.01
CA ASP A 76 2.40 5.72 16.38
C ASP A 76 3.57 6.47 17.04
N LEU A 77 4.82 6.04 16.80
CA LEU A 77 6.02 6.73 17.29
C LEU A 77 6.16 8.13 16.68
N ILE A 78 5.82 8.28 15.40
CA ILE A 78 5.81 9.58 14.71
C ILE A 78 4.72 10.48 15.31
N ALA A 79 3.51 9.95 15.52
CA ALA A 79 2.36 10.70 16.03
C ALA A 79 2.58 11.25 17.45
N VAL A 80 3.31 10.52 18.31
CA VAL A 80 3.68 10.98 19.66
C VAL A 80 4.93 11.86 19.68
N GLY A 81 5.53 12.15 18.52
CA GLY A 81 6.74 12.97 18.40
C GLY A 81 8.03 12.29 18.86
N ALA A 82 8.05 10.96 19.01
CA ALA A 82 9.22 10.18 19.41
C ALA A 82 10.18 9.86 18.25
N TYR A 83 9.83 10.24 17.02
CA TYR A 83 10.68 10.13 15.85
C TYR A 83 11.76 11.23 15.82
N ALA A 84 13.01 10.82 15.56
CA ALA A 84 14.15 11.72 15.41
C ALA A 84 14.78 11.56 14.01
N PRO A 85 14.74 12.61 13.15
CA PRO A 85 15.36 12.58 11.83
C PRO A 85 16.85 12.24 11.87
N GLY A 86 17.35 11.56 10.83
CA GLY A 86 18.78 11.26 10.63
C GLY A 86 19.28 10.00 11.33
N ARG A 87 18.43 9.32 12.13
CA ARG A 87 18.80 8.05 12.80
C ARG A 87 18.55 6.81 11.93
N ASP A 88 17.54 6.87 11.07
CA ASP A 88 17.21 5.81 10.13
C ASP A 88 16.84 6.44 8.79
N ALA A 89 17.81 6.45 7.86
CA ALA A 89 17.63 7.04 6.53
C ALA A 89 16.47 6.40 5.74
N GLN A 90 16.14 5.13 6.00
CA GLN A 90 15.02 4.45 5.34
C GLN A 90 13.68 4.88 5.93
N LEU A 91 13.61 5.07 7.25
CA LEU A 91 12.42 5.62 7.90
C LEU A 91 12.21 7.08 7.49
N ASP A 92 13.27 7.88 7.46
CA ASP A 92 13.23 9.28 7.00
C ASP A 92 12.68 9.36 5.58
N ARG A 93 13.18 8.51 4.68
CA ARG A 93 12.68 8.40 3.31
C ARG A 93 11.21 7.96 3.27
N ALA A 94 10.81 6.98 4.07
CA ALA A 94 9.43 6.52 4.13
C ALA A 94 8.47 7.62 4.61
N ILE A 95 8.85 8.38 5.63
CA ILE A 95 8.08 9.52 6.15
C ILE A 95 7.95 10.61 5.10
N ALA A 96 9.06 10.97 4.44
CA ALA A 96 9.06 12.02 3.44
C ALA A 96 8.31 11.61 2.14
N LEU A 97 8.25 10.31 1.84
CA LEU A 97 7.52 9.78 0.68
C LEU A 97 6.03 9.51 0.98
N TYR A 98 5.66 9.30 2.24
CA TYR A 98 4.32 8.88 2.64
C TYR A 98 3.18 9.75 2.07
N PRO A 99 3.25 11.10 2.09
CA PRO A 99 2.16 11.91 1.53
C PRO A 99 1.91 11.65 0.04
N ARG A 100 2.96 11.29 -0.71
CA ARG A 100 2.84 10.96 -2.14
C ARG A 100 2.29 9.55 -2.34
N ILE A 101 2.71 8.60 -1.50
CA ILE A 101 2.15 7.25 -1.47
C ILE A 101 0.65 7.28 -1.15
N GLU A 102 0.26 8.05 -0.13
CA GLU A 102 -1.14 8.21 0.28
C GLU A 102 -1.97 8.80 -0.86
N ALA A 103 -1.48 9.88 -1.51
CA ALA A 103 -2.15 10.45 -2.67
C ALA A 103 -2.26 9.48 -3.85
N PHE A 104 -1.24 8.63 -4.08
CA PHE A 104 -1.26 7.62 -5.15
C PHE A 104 -2.28 6.49 -4.89
N LEU A 105 -2.52 6.14 -3.63
CA LEU A 105 -3.48 5.11 -3.25
C LEU A 105 -4.94 5.61 -3.22
N GLN A 106 -5.13 6.92 -3.09
CA GLN A 106 -6.45 7.53 -3.12
C GLN A 106 -6.89 7.79 -4.56
N GLN A 107 -8.15 7.50 -4.86
CA GLN A 107 -8.74 7.72 -6.17
C GLN A 107 -10.21 8.11 -6.01
N GLY A 108 -10.62 9.18 -6.70
CA GLY A 108 -12.00 9.64 -6.70
C GLY A 108 -12.96 8.67 -7.38
N PHE A 109 -14.24 8.64 -6.96
CA PHE A 109 -15.24 7.73 -7.54
C PHE A 109 -15.44 7.87 -9.06
N ARG A 110 -15.22 9.08 -9.59
CA ARG A 110 -15.32 9.39 -11.03
C ARG A 110 -13.97 9.47 -11.72
N GLU A 111 -12.89 9.27 -10.97
CA GLU A 111 -11.54 9.30 -11.50
C GLU A 111 -11.23 7.96 -12.16
N CYS A 112 -10.57 8.01 -13.32
CA CYS A 112 -10.12 6.82 -14.02
C CYS A 112 -8.60 6.85 -14.08
N ALA A 113 -7.96 5.76 -13.67
CA ALA A 113 -6.53 5.55 -13.77
C ALA A 113 -6.25 4.40 -14.76
N PRO A 114 -6.02 4.71 -16.06
CA PRO A 114 -5.57 3.72 -17.03
C PRO A 114 -4.21 3.14 -16.64
N PHE A 115 -3.93 1.92 -17.09
CA PHE A 115 -2.68 1.20 -16.75
C PHE A 115 -1.42 2.05 -16.96
N ALA A 116 -1.28 2.73 -18.10
CA ALA A 116 -0.13 3.57 -18.39
C ALA A 116 0.01 4.75 -17.40
N SER A 117 -1.11 5.36 -16.99
CA SER A 117 -1.11 6.44 -16.00
C SER A 117 -0.78 5.93 -14.61
N SER A 118 -1.28 4.75 -14.23
CA SER A 118 -0.96 4.12 -12.94
C SER A 118 0.53 3.76 -12.86
N LEU A 119 1.11 3.23 -13.94
CA LEU A 119 2.54 2.91 -14.01
C LEU A 119 3.39 4.16 -13.90
N ALA A 120 3.10 5.20 -14.70
CA ALA A 120 3.81 6.47 -14.62
C ALA A 120 3.69 7.13 -13.23
N GLY A 121 2.53 7.00 -12.59
CA GLY A 121 2.31 7.47 -11.22
C GLY A 121 3.19 6.75 -10.20
N LEU A 122 3.33 5.42 -10.33
CA LEU A 122 4.21 4.61 -9.48
C LEU A 122 5.68 4.98 -9.67
N ASP A 123 6.12 5.12 -10.92
CA ASP A 123 7.51 5.47 -11.25
C ASP A 123 7.88 6.85 -10.69
N ALA A 124 6.97 7.82 -10.86
CA ALA A 124 7.17 9.19 -10.39
C ALA A 124 7.39 9.27 -8.87
N LEU A 125 6.88 8.32 -8.07
CA LEU A 125 7.12 8.28 -6.62
C LEU A 125 8.62 8.17 -6.31
N PHE A 126 9.38 7.46 -7.13
CA PHE A 126 10.79 7.15 -6.88
C PHE A 126 11.77 8.02 -7.67
N ASP A 127 11.34 8.62 -8.78
CA ASP A 127 12.17 9.52 -9.59
C ASP A 127 12.69 10.74 -8.80
N ALA A 128 11.90 11.29 -7.89
CA ALA A 128 12.30 12.46 -7.09
C ALA A 128 13.34 12.14 -5.98
N TYR A 129 13.60 10.85 -5.71
CA TYR A 129 14.60 10.38 -4.75
C TYR A 129 15.77 9.65 -5.44
N GLY A 130 15.79 9.65 -6.78
CA GLY A 130 16.91 9.19 -7.60
C GLY A 130 17.80 10.36 -7.98
N GLY A 131 18.66 10.79 -7.05
CA GLY A 131 19.67 11.84 -7.24
C GLY A 131 20.65 11.85 -6.09
#